data_AF-A0A8J6RT12-F1
#
_entry.id   AF-A0A8J6RT12-F1
#
_cell.length_a   1.000
_cell.length_b   1.000
_cell.length_c   1.000
_cell.angle_alpha   90.00
_cell.angle_beta   90.00
_cell.angle_gamma   90.00
#
_symmetry.space_group_name_H-M   'P 1'
#
loop_
_entity.id
_entity.type
_entity.pdbx_description
1 polymer ?
#
loop_
_entity_poly.entity_id
_entity_poly.type
_entity_poly.pdbx_seq_one_letter_code
_entity_poly.pdbx_strand_id
1 'polypeptide(L)'
;MKRQSRRFLNPIVRFTVVLTAACLCLWASILDFSLHPTSFLLHPANAQIVRTENVWQQVYQRLPDLPRENQYISKETGKAATENTLVGRLIRYHVYVKSRPPNYRLDWKLTLADYLGANELIVESVYPGYDSLRQNPLEGDRAAVSRMNRSQRDALVQVLVSFFGGNAQNATTPPSTSSPAPQPTPQRRQLPQPGDAQLLKNEKLKME
;
A
#
# COMPACT_ATOMS: atom_id res chain seq x y z
N MET A 1 -14.48 -61.16 -23.76
CA MET A 1 -14.11 -61.74 -25.07
C MET A 1 -14.88 -60.99 -26.16
N LYS A 2 -14.17 -60.36 -27.12
CA LYS A 2 -14.50 -60.00 -28.54
C LYS A 2 -15.99 -59.65 -28.89
N ARG A 3 -16.34 -58.63 -29.67
CA ARG A 3 -15.62 -57.88 -30.71
C ARG A 3 -16.45 -56.65 -31.13
N GLN A 4 -15.72 -55.64 -31.55
CA GLN A 4 -16.14 -54.43 -32.22
C GLN A 4 -16.66 -54.66 -33.67
N SER A 5 -17.54 -53.74 -34.10
CA SER A 5 -17.46 -52.96 -35.36
C SER A 5 -18.22 -53.37 -36.65
N ARG A 6 -18.83 -52.32 -37.24
CA ARG A 6 -18.85 -51.88 -38.66
C ARG A 6 -20.21 -51.83 -39.38
N ARG A 7 -20.59 -50.57 -39.65
CA ARG A 7 -20.94 -49.97 -40.97
C ARG A 7 -22.02 -50.66 -41.80
N PHE A 8 -23.12 -49.93 -42.01
CA PHE A 8 -23.75 -49.86 -43.32
C PHE A 8 -23.93 -48.40 -43.74
N LEU A 9 -23.05 -48.02 -44.66
CA LEU A 9 -23.15 -46.88 -45.56
C LEU A 9 -24.16 -47.28 -46.65
N ASN A 10 -25.09 -46.42 -47.02
CA ASN A 10 -25.87 -46.59 -48.26
C ASN A 10 -26.01 -45.24 -48.99
N PRO A 11 -26.11 -45.28 -50.33
CA PRO A 11 -25.18 -44.58 -51.20
C PRO A 11 -25.95 -43.88 -52.31
N ILE A 12 -26.42 -42.66 -52.09
CA ILE A 12 -27.09 -41.90 -53.14
C ILE A 12 -26.60 -40.46 -53.02
N VAL A 13 -26.26 -39.88 -54.16
CA VAL A 13 -25.85 -38.48 -54.34
C VAL A 13 -24.36 -38.20 -54.08
N ARG A 14 -23.50 -38.91 -54.80
CA ARG A 14 -22.28 -38.31 -55.36
C ARG A 14 -22.42 -38.33 -56.89
N PHE A 15 -22.02 -37.24 -57.53
CA PHE A 15 -21.87 -36.96 -58.98
C PHE A 15 -22.97 -36.14 -59.67
N THR A 16 -22.76 -34.81 -59.68
CA THR A 16 -22.69 -33.89 -60.85
C THR A 16 -22.53 -32.45 -60.31
N VAL A 17 -21.33 -31.96 -59.98
CA VAL A 17 -20.34 -31.29 -60.85
C VAL A 17 -20.95 -30.18 -61.75
N VAL A 18 -20.84 -28.94 -61.23
CA VAL A 18 -20.35 -27.71 -61.90
C VAL A 18 -21.27 -26.91 -62.84
N LEU A 19 -21.26 -25.57 -62.59
CA LEU A 19 -21.57 -24.42 -63.45
C LEU A 19 -23.03 -23.89 -63.49
N THR A 20 -23.30 -22.81 -62.74
CA THR A 20 -23.69 -21.50 -63.31
C THR A 20 -23.59 -20.41 -62.24
N ALA A 21 -22.67 -19.47 -62.47
CA ALA A 21 -22.64 -18.18 -61.82
C ALA A 21 -23.71 -17.28 -62.43
N ALA A 22 -24.41 -16.50 -61.61
CA ALA A 22 -24.72 -15.07 -61.81
C ALA A 22 -26.00 -14.66 -61.08
N CYS A 23 -25.95 -13.46 -60.51
CA CYS A 23 -27.08 -12.61 -60.15
C CYS A 23 -27.79 -12.92 -58.81
N LEU A 24 -27.27 -12.33 -57.73
CA LEU A 24 -28.08 -11.45 -56.89
C LEU A 24 -27.15 -10.40 -56.28
N CYS A 25 -27.18 -9.25 -56.95
CA CYS A 25 -26.48 -8.03 -56.63
C CYS A 25 -27.09 -7.35 -55.41
N LEU A 26 -26.23 -6.65 -54.66
CA LEU A 26 -26.50 -5.43 -53.90
C LEU A 26 -27.23 -5.58 -52.56
N TRP A 27 -26.46 -5.70 -51.48
CA TRP A 27 -26.65 -4.96 -50.22
C TRP A 27 -25.46 -5.22 -49.28
N ALA A 28 -24.34 -4.56 -49.52
CA ALA A 28 -23.25 -4.52 -48.55
C ALA A 28 -22.38 -3.28 -48.81
N SER A 29 -22.97 -2.11 -48.68
CA SER A 29 -22.22 -0.86 -48.58
C SER A 29 -23.05 0.08 -47.72
N ILE A 30 -22.82 0.01 -46.41
CA ILE A 30 -23.00 1.06 -45.40
C ILE A 30 -22.54 0.43 -44.06
N LEU A 31 -21.57 1.10 -43.42
CA LEU A 31 -20.92 0.80 -42.12
C LEU A 31 -19.58 0.03 -42.15
N ASP A 32 -18.61 0.45 -42.97
CA ASP A 32 -17.20 0.39 -42.54
C ASP A 32 -16.96 1.58 -41.59
N PHE A 33 -17.46 1.45 -40.36
CA PHE A 33 -17.13 2.34 -39.25
C PHE A 33 -15.68 2.04 -38.85
N SER A 34 -14.74 2.84 -39.35
CA SER A 34 -13.33 2.79 -38.96
C SER A 34 -13.16 3.03 -37.46
N LEU A 35 -13.27 1.97 -36.69
CA LEU A 35 -12.77 1.88 -35.32
C LEU A 35 -11.26 1.95 -35.39
N HIS A 36 -10.72 3.17 -35.31
CA HIS A 36 -9.32 3.33 -34.95
C HIS A 36 -9.20 2.89 -33.49
N PRO A 37 -8.50 1.78 -33.18
CA PRO A 37 -8.17 1.50 -31.79
C PRO A 37 -7.25 2.62 -31.34
N THR A 38 -7.77 3.52 -30.50
CA THR A 38 -6.94 4.42 -29.73
C THR A 38 -6.10 3.54 -28.83
N SER A 39 -4.84 3.32 -29.23
CA SER A 39 -3.82 2.71 -28.40
C SER A 39 -3.58 3.64 -27.22
N PHE A 40 -4.41 3.55 -26.19
CA PHE A 40 -4.06 4.06 -24.87
C PHE A 40 -2.81 3.30 -24.45
N LEU A 41 -1.67 4.00 -24.50
CA LEU A 41 -0.45 3.57 -23.83
C LEU A 41 -0.78 3.49 -22.34
N LEU A 42 -1.27 2.33 -21.92
CA LEU A 42 -1.28 1.90 -20.54
C LEU A 42 0.19 1.80 -20.14
N HIS A 43 0.75 2.92 -19.73
CA HIS A 43 2.00 2.91 -18.99
C HIS A 43 1.74 2.00 -17.78
N PRO A 44 2.56 0.95 -17.56
CA PRO A 44 2.47 0.22 -16.32
C PRO A 44 2.73 1.25 -15.22
N ALA A 45 1.70 1.55 -14.44
CA ALA A 45 1.89 2.17 -13.15
C ALA A 45 2.75 1.17 -12.38
N ASN A 46 4.06 1.43 -12.31
CA ASN A 46 4.89 0.85 -11.28
C ASN A 46 4.31 1.39 -9.98
N ALA A 47 3.28 0.73 -9.44
CA ALA A 47 3.01 0.78 -8.02
C ALA A 47 4.36 0.46 -7.40
N GLN A 48 5.00 1.46 -6.80
CA GLN A 48 6.19 1.23 -6.01
C GLN A 48 5.72 0.32 -4.90
N ILE A 49 5.78 -0.99 -5.13
CA ILE A 49 5.84 -1.99 -4.10
C ILE A 49 7.13 -1.63 -3.40
N VAL A 50 7.03 -0.68 -2.47
CA VAL A 50 8.13 -0.28 -1.60
C VAL A 50 8.67 -1.61 -1.10
N ARG A 51 9.94 -1.89 -1.37
CA ARG A 51 10.57 -3.17 -1.02
C ARG A 51 10.58 -3.32 0.51
N THR A 52 9.43 -3.67 1.08
CA THR A 52 9.16 -3.79 2.52
C THR A 52 10.10 -4.78 3.17
N GLU A 53 10.57 -5.74 2.37
CA GLU A 53 11.40 -6.87 2.76
C GLU A 53 12.71 -6.47 3.44
N ASN A 54 13.28 -5.31 3.11
CA ASN A 54 14.58 -4.88 3.65
C ASN A 54 14.49 -3.62 4.54
N VAL A 55 13.31 -3.02 4.70
CA VAL A 55 13.15 -1.79 5.50
C VAL A 55 13.51 -2.03 6.97
N TRP A 56 13.19 -3.21 7.50
CA TRP A 56 13.44 -3.54 8.90
C TRP A 56 14.92 -3.43 9.29
N GLN A 57 15.86 -3.74 8.37
CA GLN A 57 17.30 -3.63 8.63
C GLN A 57 17.68 -2.16 8.89
N GLN A 58 17.16 -1.25 8.08
CA GLN A 58 17.41 0.19 8.22
C GLN A 58 16.74 0.75 9.48
N VAL A 59 15.60 0.21 9.90
CA VAL A 59 14.97 0.56 11.18
C VAL A 59 15.88 0.19 12.35
N TYR A 60 16.44 -1.02 12.39
CA TYR A 60 17.38 -1.40 13.47
C TYR A 60 18.70 -0.64 13.42
N GLN A 61 19.13 -0.15 12.25
CA GLN A 61 20.28 0.77 12.19
C GLN A 61 19.97 2.11 12.87
N ARG A 62 18.73 2.61 12.76
CA ARG A 62 18.30 3.87 13.40
C ARG A 62 17.91 3.70 14.86
N LEU A 63 17.44 2.51 15.25
CA LEU A 63 16.98 2.16 16.59
C LEU A 63 17.66 0.86 17.06
N PRO A 64 18.96 0.90 17.38
CA PRO A 64 19.74 -0.30 17.68
C PRO A 64 19.28 -1.04 18.94
N ASP A 65 18.70 -0.32 19.90
CA ASP A 65 18.22 -0.88 21.18
C ASP A 65 16.83 -1.51 21.08
N LEU A 66 16.20 -1.47 19.90
CA LEU A 66 14.87 -2.05 19.71
C LEU A 66 14.94 -3.58 19.80
N PRO A 67 14.01 -4.26 20.51
CA PRO A 67 14.01 -5.71 20.58
C PRO A 67 13.84 -6.33 19.19
N ARG A 68 14.65 -7.37 18.92
CA ARG A 68 14.65 -8.06 17.61
C ARG A 68 13.63 -9.17 17.51
N GLU A 69 13.30 -9.86 18.60
CA GLU A 69 12.39 -11.02 18.64
C GLU A 69 12.63 -12.00 17.47
N ASN A 70 13.90 -12.39 17.24
CA ASN A 70 14.31 -13.23 16.10
C ASN A 70 14.90 -14.59 16.51
N GLN A 71 14.57 -15.05 17.72
CA GLN A 71 14.94 -16.35 18.30
C GLN A 71 14.12 -17.53 17.76
N TYR A 72 13.08 -17.28 16.97
CA TYR A 72 12.13 -18.30 16.51
C TYR A 72 12.75 -19.28 15.51
N ILE A 73 12.32 -20.54 15.57
CA ILE A 73 12.81 -21.60 14.69
C ILE A 73 11.95 -21.70 13.44
N SER A 74 12.58 -21.69 12.26
CA SER A 74 11.93 -21.95 10.98
C SER A 74 11.42 -23.39 10.89
N LYS A 75 10.19 -23.56 10.41
CA LYS A 75 9.64 -24.88 10.09
C LYS A 75 10.40 -25.56 8.95
N GLU A 76 10.80 -24.78 7.95
CA GLU A 76 11.47 -25.28 6.74
C GLU A 76 12.90 -25.74 7.03
N THR A 77 13.71 -24.89 7.65
CA THR A 77 15.15 -25.16 7.81
C THR A 77 15.50 -25.79 9.16
N GLY A 78 14.59 -25.74 10.13
CA GLY A 78 14.85 -26.16 11.51
C GLY A 78 15.85 -25.29 12.27
N LYS A 79 16.30 -24.17 11.68
CA LYS A 79 17.26 -23.23 12.27
C LYS A 79 16.57 -21.96 12.74
N ALA A 80 17.27 -21.16 13.56
CA ALA A 80 16.81 -19.83 13.95
C ALA A 80 16.58 -18.95 12.71
N ALA A 81 15.41 -18.31 12.64
CA ALA A 81 15.00 -17.43 11.55
C ALA A 81 15.46 -15.99 11.83
N THR A 82 16.77 -15.73 11.71
CA THR A 82 17.41 -14.47 12.14
C THR A 82 16.85 -13.22 11.46
N GLU A 83 16.37 -13.35 10.22
CA GLU A 83 15.76 -12.28 9.44
C GLU A 83 14.27 -12.06 9.77
N ASN A 84 13.65 -12.99 10.50
CA ASN A 84 12.27 -12.89 10.98
C ASN A 84 12.26 -12.10 12.30
N THR A 85 12.33 -10.78 12.18
CA THR A 85 12.40 -9.85 13.32
C THR A 85 11.03 -9.26 13.69
N LEU A 86 10.92 -8.67 14.89
CA LEU A 86 9.76 -7.91 15.35
C LEU A 86 9.34 -6.86 14.33
N VAL A 87 10.27 -5.99 13.90
CA VAL A 87 9.95 -4.92 12.93
C VAL A 87 9.54 -5.52 11.58
N GLY A 88 10.21 -6.58 11.12
CA GLY A 88 9.83 -7.24 9.86
C GLY A 88 8.40 -7.78 9.91
N ARG A 89 8.01 -8.42 11.01
CA ARG A 89 6.63 -8.90 11.23
C ARG A 89 5.64 -7.75 11.38
N LEU A 90 5.98 -6.71 12.12
CA LEU A 90 5.13 -5.52 12.31
C LEU A 90 4.83 -4.82 10.97
N ILE A 91 5.85 -4.66 10.11
CA ILE A 91 5.67 -4.10 8.76
C ILE A 91 4.76 -5.03 7.93
N ARG A 92 5.02 -6.34 7.96
CA ARG A 92 4.21 -7.30 7.19
C ARG A 92 2.75 -7.32 7.66
N TYR A 93 2.52 -7.26 8.96
CA TYR A 93 1.19 -7.18 9.56
C TYR A 93 0.46 -5.91 9.12
N HIS A 94 1.13 -4.75 9.23
CA HIS A 94 0.56 -3.47 8.80
C HIS A 94 0.17 -3.45 7.33
N VAL A 95 1.09 -3.84 6.44
CA VAL A 95 0.93 -3.71 5.00
C VAL A 95 0.05 -4.80 4.41
N TYR A 96 0.23 -6.06 4.82
CA TYR A 96 -0.41 -7.20 4.13
C TYR A 96 -1.59 -7.79 4.90
N VAL A 97 -1.58 -7.75 6.24
CA VAL A 97 -2.70 -8.29 7.04
C VAL A 97 -3.76 -7.23 7.26
N LYS A 98 -3.35 -6.00 7.58
CA LYS A 98 -4.27 -4.88 7.83
C LYS A 98 -4.51 -3.98 6.63
N SER A 99 -3.70 -4.12 5.58
CA SER A 99 -3.79 -3.30 4.36
C SER A 99 -3.76 -1.79 4.67
N ARG A 100 -3.01 -1.40 5.70
CA ARG A 100 -2.85 0.00 6.11
C ARG A 100 -1.78 0.67 5.24
N PRO A 101 -1.99 1.92 4.80
CA PRO A 101 -0.98 2.63 4.00
C PRO A 101 0.23 3.01 4.88
N PRO A 102 1.45 2.57 4.52
CA PRO A 102 2.61 2.72 5.38
C PRO A 102 3.19 4.14 5.41
N ASN A 103 2.70 5.04 4.55
CA ASN A 103 3.09 6.45 4.49
C ASN A 103 2.41 7.32 5.55
N TYR A 104 1.40 6.82 6.27
CA TYR A 104 0.66 7.61 7.26
C TYR A 104 1.04 7.26 8.70
N ARG A 105 1.33 8.32 9.48
CA ARG A 105 1.67 8.20 10.91
C ARG A 105 0.54 7.60 11.75
N LEU A 106 -0.71 7.95 11.44
CA LEU A 106 -1.87 7.48 12.20
C LEU A 106 -2.01 5.96 12.10
N ASP A 107 -1.88 5.42 10.90
CA ASP A 107 -2.00 3.99 10.64
C ASP A 107 -0.97 3.15 11.41
N TRP A 108 0.27 3.64 11.53
CA TRP A 108 1.27 2.97 12.38
C TRP A 108 0.91 3.01 13.85
N LYS A 109 0.29 4.10 14.33
CA LYS A 109 -0.20 4.18 15.71
C LYS A 109 -1.35 3.22 15.97
N LEU A 110 -2.26 3.07 15.01
CA LEU A 110 -3.34 2.07 15.09
C LEU A 110 -2.75 0.66 15.11
N THR A 111 -1.75 0.37 14.28
CA THR A 111 -1.03 -0.92 14.35
C THR A 111 -0.44 -1.14 15.74
N LEU A 112 0.29 -0.19 16.32
CA LEU A 112 0.81 -0.37 17.69
C LEU A 112 -0.30 -0.54 18.73
N ALA A 113 -1.45 0.11 18.55
CA ALA A 113 -2.61 -0.09 19.40
C ALA A 113 -3.18 -1.51 19.30
N ASP A 114 -3.15 -2.15 18.12
CA ASP A 114 -3.53 -3.57 17.95
C ASP A 114 -2.65 -4.47 18.84
N TYR A 115 -1.31 -4.28 18.81
CA TYR A 115 -0.37 -5.05 19.65
C TYR A 115 -0.60 -4.84 21.14
N LEU A 116 -0.96 -3.61 21.53
CA LEU A 116 -1.29 -3.25 22.91
C LEU A 116 -2.70 -3.72 23.33
N GLY A 117 -3.50 -4.29 22.41
CA GLY A 117 -4.88 -4.70 22.69
C GLY A 117 -5.85 -3.53 22.87
N ALA A 118 -5.52 -2.36 22.34
CA ALA A 118 -6.27 -1.11 22.50
C ALA A 118 -7.02 -0.65 21.23
N ASN A 119 -6.95 -1.42 20.14
CA ASN A 119 -7.68 -1.13 18.89
C ASN A 119 -8.37 -2.41 18.36
N GLU A 120 -7.65 -3.25 17.61
CA GLU A 120 -8.22 -4.48 17.05
C GLU A 120 -7.54 -5.73 17.63
N LEU A 121 -8.30 -6.84 17.71
CA LEU A 121 -7.75 -8.13 18.07
C LEU A 121 -6.91 -8.69 16.92
N ILE A 122 -5.67 -9.07 17.20
CA ILE A 122 -4.81 -9.74 16.24
C ILE A 122 -5.17 -11.24 16.21
N VAL A 123 -5.62 -11.71 15.06
CA VAL A 123 -5.94 -13.13 14.85
C VAL A 123 -4.66 -13.93 14.61
N GLU A 124 -4.41 -14.93 15.45
CA GLU A 124 -3.17 -15.72 15.43
C GLU A 124 -2.89 -16.40 14.09
N SER A 125 -3.92 -16.97 13.45
CA SER A 125 -3.80 -17.79 12.25
C SER A 125 -3.37 -17.01 11.00
N VAL A 126 -3.46 -15.68 11.03
CA VAL A 126 -3.04 -14.80 9.93
C VAL A 126 -1.83 -13.94 10.32
N TYR A 127 -1.30 -14.13 11.53
CA TYR A 127 -0.18 -13.34 12.02
C TYR A 127 1.12 -13.70 11.27
N PRO A 128 1.95 -12.72 10.88
CA PRO A 128 3.23 -12.99 10.23
C PRO A 128 4.10 -13.97 11.03
N GLY A 129 4.42 -15.10 10.41
CA GLY A 129 5.21 -16.17 11.05
C GLY A 129 4.40 -17.38 11.49
N TYR A 130 3.06 -17.32 11.50
CA TYR A 130 2.19 -18.45 11.85
C TYR A 130 2.53 -19.72 11.03
N ASP A 131 2.59 -19.61 9.70
CA ASP A 131 2.84 -20.77 8.85
C ASP A 131 4.32 -21.15 8.71
N SER A 132 5.25 -20.21 8.89
CA SER A 132 6.67 -20.40 8.62
C SER A 132 7.54 -20.68 9.84
N LEU A 133 7.06 -20.35 11.05
CA LEU A 133 7.78 -20.58 12.31
C LEU A 133 7.12 -21.71 13.10
N ARG A 134 7.94 -22.46 13.86
CA ARG A 134 7.44 -23.58 14.69
C ARG A 134 6.53 -23.11 15.82
N GLN A 135 6.73 -21.87 16.28
CA GLN A 135 5.93 -21.21 17.28
C GLN A 135 5.43 -19.88 16.72
N ASN A 136 4.15 -19.56 16.96
CA ASN A 136 3.59 -18.26 16.58
C ASN A 136 4.26 -17.15 17.42
N PRO A 137 4.89 -16.15 16.78
CA PRO A 137 5.61 -15.09 17.49
C PRO A 137 4.72 -14.00 18.11
N LEU A 138 3.40 -14.03 17.90
CA LEU A 138 2.48 -12.95 18.29
C LEU A 138 2.64 -12.55 19.75
N GLU A 139 2.60 -13.50 20.69
CA GLU A 139 2.63 -13.19 22.12
C GLU A 139 3.95 -12.55 22.54
N GLY A 140 5.08 -13.05 22.01
CA GLY A 140 6.39 -12.46 22.23
C GLY A 140 6.47 -11.03 21.68
N ASP A 141 5.88 -10.79 20.51
CA ASP A 141 5.86 -9.46 19.91
C ASP A 141 4.98 -8.47 20.70
N ARG A 142 3.83 -8.90 21.22
CA ARG A 142 3.00 -8.08 22.12
C ARG A 142 3.73 -7.74 23.40
N ALA A 143 4.45 -8.71 23.97
CA ALA A 143 5.30 -8.49 25.14
C ALA A 143 6.43 -7.48 24.84
N ALA A 144 7.08 -7.59 23.67
CA ALA A 144 8.10 -6.63 23.25
C ALA A 144 7.53 -5.21 23.09
N VAL A 145 6.37 -5.08 22.46
CA VAL A 145 5.72 -3.77 22.22
C VAL A 145 5.18 -3.14 23.50
N SER A 146 4.66 -3.94 24.43
CA SER A 146 4.16 -3.46 25.73
C SER A 146 5.29 -2.99 26.64
N ARG A 147 6.48 -3.60 26.57
CA ARG A 147 7.68 -3.15 27.31
C ARG A 147 8.22 -1.81 26.83
N MET A 148 7.94 -1.40 25.59
CA MET A 148 8.34 -0.09 25.11
C MET A 148 7.60 1.01 25.88
N ASN A 149 8.29 2.12 26.18
CA ASN A 149 7.62 3.33 26.65
C ASN A 149 7.01 4.13 25.48
N ARG A 150 6.25 5.18 25.81
CA ARG A 150 5.57 6.03 24.81
C ARG A 150 6.57 6.66 23.82
N SER A 151 7.71 7.15 24.30
CA SER A 151 8.73 7.78 23.47
C SER A 151 9.36 6.79 22.49
N GLN A 152 9.64 5.56 22.92
CA GLN A 152 10.18 4.50 22.06
C GLN A 152 9.19 4.12 20.96
N ARG A 153 7.89 4.01 21.29
CA ARG A 153 6.84 3.78 20.29
C ARG A 153 6.72 4.93 19.30
N ASP A 154 6.73 6.18 19.75
CA ASP A 154 6.70 7.34 18.86
C ASP A 154 7.95 7.42 17.96
N ALA A 155 9.13 7.07 18.48
CA ALA A 155 10.37 6.99 17.69
C ALA A 155 10.30 5.90 16.61
N LEU A 156 9.80 4.70 16.95
CA LEU A 156 9.57 3.62 15.99
C LEU A 156 8.64 4.07 14.86
N VAL A 157 7.52 4.69 15.20
CA VAL A 157 6.56 5.23 14.22
C VAL A 157 7.22 6.28 13.31
N GLN A 158 7.98 7.22 13.89
CA GLN A 158 8.67 8.26 13.12
C GLN A 158 9.64 7.66 12.10
N VAL A 159 10.43 6.67 12.52
CA VAL A 159 11.39 5.98 11.64
C VAL A 159 10.66 5.21 10.54
N LEU A 160 9.60 4.46 10.87
CA LEU A 160 8.81 3.73 9.89
C LEU A 160 8.24 4.67 8.83
N VAL A 161 7.55 5.74 9.24
CA VAL A 161 6.97 6.72 8.30
C VAL A 161 8.06 7.34 7.41
N SER A 162 9.25 7.61 7.93
CA SER A 162 10.33 8.20 7.12
C SER A 162 10.77 7.33 5.94
N PHE A 163 10.66 6.00 6.04
CA PHE A 163 11.02 5.09 4.95
C PHE A 163 9.92 4.92 3.90
N PHE A 164 8.66 5.12 4.29
CA PHE A 164 7.50 4.91 3.40
C PHE A 164 6.84 6.20 2.91
N GLY A 165 7.08 7.32 3.58
CA GLY A 165 6.47 8.62 3.28
C GLY A 165 7.02 9.32 2.04
N GLY A 166 8.13 8.82 1.47
CA GLY A 166 8.85 9.47 0.39
C GLY A 166 9.48 10.78 0.85
N ASN A 167 10.78 10.96 0.64
CA ASN A 167 11.38 12.29 0.69
C ASN A 167 10.83 13.09 -0.50
N ALA A 168 9.66 13.72 -0.36
CA ALA A 168 9.24 14.84 -1.20
C ALA A 168 10.14 16.09 -1.01
N GLN A 169 11.28 15.95 -0.31
CA GLN A 169 12.30 16.98 -0.14
C GLN A 169 13.59 16.70 -0.94
N ASN A 170 13.70 15.57 -1.65
CA ASN A 170 14.86 15.28 -2.51
C ASN A 170 14.51 15.17 -4.00
N ALA A 171 13.49 15.92 -4.46
CA ALA A 171 13.43 16.33 -5.85
C ALA A 171 14.34 17.57 -5.99
N THR A 172 15.60 17.33 -6.37
CA THR A 172 16.53 18.37 -6.79
C THR A 172 15.89 19.17 -7.93
N THR A 173 15.33 20.32 -7.60
CA THR A 173 15.02 21.35 -8.60
C THR A 173 16.34 22.10 -8.84
N PRO A 174 16.83 22.25 -10.09
CA PRO A 174 17.96 23.14 -10.34
C PRO A 174 17.62 24.57 -9.87
N PRO A 175 18.59 25.35 -9.38
CA PRO A 175 18.31 26.69 -8.89
C PRO A 175 17.91 27.59 -10.06
N SER A 176 16.61 27.86 -10.21
CA SER A 176 16.12 28.95 -11.03
C SER A 176 16.38 30.25 -10.28
N THR A 177 17.44 30.94 -10.67
CA THR A 177 17.65 32.36 -10.34
C THR A 177 16.53 33.18 -10.99
N SER A 178 15.46 33.45 -10.25
CA SER A 178 14.53 34.53 -10.52
C SER A 178 14.18 35.20 -9.20
N SER A 179 14.69 36.41 -9.03
CA SER A 179 14.43 37.29 -7.90
C SER A 179 12.94 37.67 -7.84
N PRO A 180 12.21 37.44 -6.73
CA PRO A 180 10.91 38.04 -6.51
C PRO A 180 11.09 39.43 -5.88
N ALA A 181 10.46 40.45 -6.47
CA ALA A 181 10.27 41.77 -5.88
C ALA A 181 9.62 41.69 -4.48
N PRO A 182 9.86 42.64 -3.56
CA PRO A 182 9.37 42.56 -2.19
C PRO A 182 7.84 42.63 -2.11
N GLN A 183 7.21 41.52 -1.71
CA GLN A 183 5.80 41.50 -1.30
C GLN A 183 5.65 41.88 0.19
N PRO A 184 4.61 42.64 0.56
CA PRO A 184 4.34 43.03 1.95
C PRO A 184 4.00 41.81 2.81
N THR A 185 4.51 41.84 4.04
CA THR A 185 4.42 40.77 5.04
C THR A 185 2.96 40.44 5.39
N PRO A 186 2.52 39.17 5.40
CA PRO A 186 1.21 38.83 5.93
C PRO A 186 1.27 38.95 7.46
N GLN A 187 0.53 39.92 7.99
CA GLN A 187 0.31 40.09 9.43
C GLN A 187 -0.20 38.79 10.03
N ARG A 188 0.58 38.22 10.96
CA ARG A 188 0.18 37.09 11.81
C ARG A 188 -1.15 37.45 12.46
N ARG A 189 -2.24 36.73 12.13
CA ARG A 189 -3.50 36.86 12.88
C ARG A 189 -3.21 36.46 14.32
N GLN A 190 -3.13 37.45 15.19
CA GLN A 190 -2.98 37.23 16.61
C GLN A 190 -4.28 36.62 17.11
N LEU A 191 -4.18 35.51 17.83
CA LEU A 191 -5.32 34.92 18.51
C LEU A 191 -5.67 35.85 19.68
N PRO A 192 -6.96 36.19 19.89
CA PRO A 192 -7.36 37.11 20.96
C PRO A 192 -6.86 36.61 22.32
N GLN A 193 -6.20 37.48 23.06
CA GLN A 193 -5.75 37.19 24.43
C GLN A 193 -6.87 37.46 25.42
N PRO A 194 -6.91 36.74 26.55
CA PRO A 194 -7.84 37.06 27.64
C PRO A 194 -7.65 38.51 28.11
N GLY A 195 -8.60 39.39 27.79
CA GLY A 195 -8.51 40.84 28.02
C GLY A 195 -8.96 41.68 26.82
N ASP A 196 -8.86 41.15 25.61
CA ASP A 196 -9.19 41.88 24.37
C ASP A 196 -10.68 42.26 24.26
N ALA A 197 -11.56 41.55 24.98
CA ALA A 197 -12.99 41.88 25.06
C ALA A 197 -13.27 43.18 25.83
N GLN A 198 -12.34 43.65 26.66
CA GLN A 198 -12.50 44.90 27.42
C GLN A 198 -12.22 46.14 26.57
N LEU A 199 -11.39 46.03 25.53
CA LEU A 199 -11.11 47.13 24.59
C LEU A 199 -12.36 47.62 23.85
N LEU A 200 -13.28 46.71 23.51
CA LEU A 200 -14.55 47.04 22.86
C LEU A 200 -15.53 47.80 23.77
N LYS A 201 -15.44 47.62 25.10
CA LYS A 201 -16.27 48.37 26.05
C LYS A 201 -15.78 49.81 26.21
N ASN A 202 -14.48 50.02 26.10
CA ASN A 202 -13.85 51.34 26.28
C ASN A 202 -14.05 52.22 25.04
N GLU A 203 -14.11 51.62 23.84
CA GLU A 203 -14.40 52.36 22.61
C GLU A 203 -15.84 52.85 22.55
N LYS A 204 -16.79 52.08 23.10
CA LYS A 204 -18.19 52.48 23.16
C LYS A 204 -18.46 53.66 24.09
N LEU A 205 -17.56 53.91 25.05
CA LEU A 205 -17.67 55.02 26.02
C LEU A 205 -17.11 56.35 25.48
N LYS A 206 -16.45 56.34 24.31
CA LYS A 206 -15.88 57.56 23.70
C LYS A 206 -16.76 58.13 22.57
N MET A 207 -17.92 57.51 22.34
CA MET A 207 -18.88 57.88 21.30
C MET A 207 -20.20 58.40 21.88
N GLU A 208 -20.21 58.76 23.17
CA GLU A 208 -21.22 59.60 23.82
C GLU A 208 -20.59 60.90 24.30
#